data_AF-A0AAQ4FRX7-F1
#
_entry.id   AF-A0AAQ4FRX7-F1
#
_cell.length_a   1.000
_cell.length_b   1.000
_cell.length_c   1.000
_cell.angle_alpha   90.00
_cell.angle_beta   90.00
_cell.angle_gamma   90.00
#
_symmetry.space_group_name_H-M   'P 1'
#
loop_
_entity.id
_entity.type
_entity.pdbx_description
1 polymer ?
#
loop_
_entity_poly.entity_id
_entity_poly.type
_entity_poly.pdbx_seq_one_letter_code
_entity_poly.pdbx_strand_id
1 'polypeptide(L)'
;MYRFQHETSDGYRKYFAEIVGFFVVEDHVFNTASGLVNQAYLDQVWENALSKITVALRTHSAYCTEANLMLEVKKLILLFSETLRSYGYHVDPVHNLLLEIQEHYNEILMKHCVQTFRSIFDDDSYHPIEVATEEEYRKVVAIFPFRDEALEHAPFPKKFPFSRFVPGIFDEVKDFIRECLKFSEDLNVSQTEVEDMVRKATNLLLTRTLGGCLSSLIKKPNVGLLQLIQITINTNYLEDASVYLEQFISSIFNRCCGDSHHVAKLQGRTMFKDARKDAEDQIYEQLKAKIGEFLELAHYDWLLVEPEGQASNYMMDLIAFLNNVFQAFTNLPDKVAQTACMTACQHLATALLNILTSEDVKYISMGALQQFNLDVIQCEQFASSEPVKGFKEGVLQMFFVELRQLLDLFMAEDWSTYFHDHGKETSRYLRVNPSLALLLLEKVREADKKKNIFSSLKQKERDKKKLQETVLKQLRQLVA
;
A
#
# COMPACT_ATOMS: atom_id res chain seq x y z
N MET A 1 10.46 -23.86 49.14
CA MET A 1 10.14 -23.85 47.69
C MET A 1 8.73 -23.29 47.55
N TYR A 2 8.58 -21.97 47.72
CA TYR A 2 7.28 -21.30 47.60
C TYR A 2 7.03 -21.07 46.10
N ARG A 3 5.97 -21.69 45.58
CA ARG A 3 5.48 -21.40 44.23
C ARG A 3 4.90 -19.99 44.27
N PHE A 4 5.45 -19.11 43.43
CA PHE A 4 4.77 -17.91 42.96
C PHE A 4 3.45 -18.37 42.32
N GLN A 5 2.35 -18.29 43.05
CA GLN A 5 1.02 -18.39 42.48
C GLN A 5 0.44 -16.99 42.54
N HIS A 6 -0.17 -16.58 41.42
CA HIS A 6 -0.85 -15.33 41.14
C HIS A 6 0.01 -14.28 40.40
N GLU A 7 -0.10 -14.29 39.07
CA GLU A 7 0.19 -13.18 38.15
C GLU A 7 -0.78 -12.01 38.41
N THR A 8 -0.82 -11.52 39.65
CA THR A 8 -1.67 -10.40 40.06
C THR A 8 -0.78 -9.41 40.77
N SER A 9 -1.14 -8.13 40.69
CA SER A 9 -0.47 -7.04 41.41
C SER A 9 -0.26 -7.34 42.90
N ASP A 10 -1.26 -7.99 43.53
CA ASP A 10 -1.20 -8.40 44.94
C ASP A 10 -0.18 -9.54 45.19
N GLY A 11 -0.05 -10.48 44.24
CA GLY A 11 0.97 -11.53 44.29
C GLY A 11 2.39 -10.98 44.27
N TYR A 12 2.67 -10.04 43.36
CA TYR A 12 3.96 -9.33 43.31
C TYR A 12 4.22 -8.53 44.58
N ARG A 13 3.21 -7.81 45.08
CA ARG A 13 3.32 -7.01 46.31
C ARG A 13 3.70 -7.88 47.51
N LYS A 14 3.00 -9.01 47.71
CA LYS A 14 3.29 -9.95 48.80
C LYS A 14 4.69 -10.52 48.69
N TYR A 15 5.08 -10.96 47.51
CA TYR A 15 6.42 -11.50 47.27
C TYR A 15 7.53 -10.50 47.63
N PHE A 16 7.43 -9.25 47.15
CA PHE A 16 8.42 -8.23 47.48
C PHE A 16 8.41 -7.87 48.96
N ALA A 17 7.23 -7.78 49.59
CA ALA A 17 7.11 -7.47 51.01
C ALA A 17 7.72 -8.56 51.90
N GLU A 18 7.57 -9.84 51.56
CA GLU A 18 8.18 -10.95 52.30
C GLU A 18 9.72 -10.89 52.26
N ILE A 19 10.28 -10.58 51.09
CA ILE A 19 11.73 -10.44 50.92
C ILE A 19 12.25 -9.24 51.70
N VAL A 20 11.64 -8.06 51.52
CA VAL A 20 12.03 -6.85 52.26
C VAL A 20 11.91 -7.10 53.76
N GLY A 21 10.81 -7.68 54.21
CA GLY A 21 10.59 -8.00 55.62
C GLY A 21 11.70 -8.88 56.21
N PHE A 22 12.14 -9.91 55.47
CA PHE A 22 13.26 -10.75 55.89
C PHE A 22 14.56 -9.94 56.06
N PHE A 23 14.97 -9.18 55.03
CA PHE A 23 16.23 -8.43 55.08
C PHE A 23 16.21 -7.28 56.09
N VAL A 24 15.06 -6.63 56.31
CA VAL A 24 14.91 -5.59 57.34
C VAL A 24 15.04 -6.17 58.75
N VAL A 25 14.48 -7.36 59.00
CA VAL A 25 14.61 -8.03 60.31
C VAL A 25 16.06 -8.46 60.55
N GLU A 26 16.70 -9.05 59.53
CA GLU A 26 18.11 -9.48 59.62
C GLU A 26 19.07 -8.30 59.81
N ASP A 27 18.85 -7.17 59.13
CA ASP A 27 19.62 -5.93 59.35
C ASP A 27 19.43 -5.38 60.77
N HIS A 28 18.20 -5.43 61.30
CA HIS A 28 17.95 -5.03 62.69
C HIS A 28 18.67 -5.93 63.69
N VAL A 29 18.67 -7.26 63.46
CA VAL A 29 19.40 -8.23 64.30
C VAL A 29 20.90 -7.99 64.22
N PHE A 30 21.45 -7.71 63.04
CA PHE A 30 22.86 -7.35 62.87
C PHE A 30 23.25 -6.11 63.69
N ASN A 31 22.40 -5.07 63.67
CA ASN A 31 22.65 -3.83 64.40
C ASN A 31 22.44 -3.94 65.93
N THR A 32 21.63 -4.90 66.40
CA THR A 32 21.25 -4.99 67.83
C THR A 32 21.86 -6.17 68.58
N ALA A 33 22.20 -7.27 67.90
CA ALA A 33 22.71 -8.49 68.51
C ALA A 33 24.14 -8.79 68.06
N SER A 34 25.11 -8.53 68.93
CA SER A 34 26.52 -8.76 68.65
C SER A 34 26.84 -10.25 68.45
N GLY A 35 27.29 -10.63 67.25
CA GLY A 35 27.90 -11.94 66.97
C GLY A 35 26.98 -13.03 66.41
N LEU A 36 25.67 -12.75 66.22
CA LEU A 36 24.74 -13.70 65.60
C LEU A 36 24.73 -13.63 64.06
N VAL A 37 24.89 -12.43 63.52
CA VAL A 37 24.88 -12.15 62.08
C VAL A 37 26.14 -11.35 61.75
N ASN A 38 26.76 -11.63 60.61
CA ASN A 38 27.89 -10.86 60.10
C ASN A 38 27.61 -10.34 58.68
N GLN A 39 28.32 -9.29 58.28
CA GLN A 39 28.13 -8.64 56.97
C GLN A 39 28.28 -9.64 55.81
N ALA A 40 29.30 -10.50 55.86
CA ALA A 40 29.59 -11.47 54.81
C ALA A 40 28.46 -12.49 54.60
N TYR A 41 27.77 -12.89 55.68
CA TYR A 41 26.58 -13.75 55.59
C TYR A 41 25.43 -13.02 54.91
N LEU A 42 25.13 -11.77 55.32
CA LEU A 42 24.05 -10.98 54.72
C LEU A 42 24.29 -10.74 53.23
N ASP A 43 25.53 -10.41 52.85
CA ASP A 43 25.90 -10.21 51.45
C ASP A 43 25.72 -11.49 50.64
N GLN A 44 26.14 -12.65 51.17
CA GLN A 44 25.97 -13.95 50.49
C GLN A 44 24.50 -14.36 50.34
N VAL A 45 23.68 -14.12 51.37
CA VAL A 45 22.24 -14.40 51.33
C VAL A 45 21.54 -13.46 50.35
N TRP A 46 21.93 -12.18 50.32
CA TRP A 46 21.43 -11.20 49.37
C TRP A 46 21.77 -11.58 47.93
N GLU A 47 23.01 -11.91 47.61
CA GLU A 47 23.41 -12.33 46.24
C GLU A 47 22.61 -13.54 45.75
N ASN A 48 22.41 -14.53 46.61
CA ASN A 48 21.59 -15.71 46.30
C ASN A 48 20.11 -15.36 46.10
N ALA A 49 19.57 -14.43 46.91
CA ALA A 49 18.19 -13.96 46.79
C ALA A 49 18.02 -13.14 45.51
N LEU A 50 18.92 -12.20 45.25
CA LEU A 50 18.95 -11.31 44.08
C LEU A 50 18.97 -12.10 42.77
N SER A 51 19.80 -13.15 42.69
CA SER A 51 19.83 -14.07 41.56
C SER A 51 18.47 -14.74 41.32
N LYS A 52 17.85 -15.28 42.39
CA LYS A 52 16.53 -15.93 42.31
C LYS A 52 15.40 -14.97 41.97
N ILE A 53 15.42 -13.76 42.54
CA ILE A 53 14.45 -12.70 42.27
C ILE A 53 14.53 -12.31 40.80
N THR A 54 15.74 -12.09 40.27
CA THR A 54 15.93 -11.73 38.86
C THR A 54 15.38 -12.79 37.92
N VAL A 55 15.67 -14.08 38.17
CA VAL A 55 15.14 -15.18 37.37
C VAL A 55 13.62 -15.29 37.48
N ALA A 56 13.08 -15.17 38.70
CA ALA A 56 11.64 -15.23 38.92
C ALA A 56 10.93 -14.09 38.20
N LEU A 57 11.39 -12.85 38.36
CA LEU A 57 10.79 -11.68 37.71
C LEU A 57 10.86 -11.78 36.19
N ARG A 58 12.02 -12.14 35.62
CA ARG A 58 12.17 -12.33 34.16
C ARG A 58 11.18 -13.37 33.62
N THR A 59 11.01 -14.47 34.34
CA THR A 59 10.10 -15.55 33.92
C THR A 59 8.64 -15.06 33.94
N HIS A 60 8.19 -14.42 35.02
CA HIS A 60 6.79 -14.01 35.13
C HIS A 60 6.48 -12.79 34.26
N SER A 61 7.42 -11.86 34.08
CA SER A 61 7.23 -10.72 33.19
C SER A 61 7.06 -11.16 31.74
N ALA A 62 7.76 -12.22 31.29
CA ALA A 62 7.63 -12.74 29.94
C ALA A 62 6.23 -13.29 29.61
N TYR A 63 5.49 -13.80 30.60
CA TYR A 63 4.12 -14.31 30.40
C TYR A 63 3.05 -13.22 30.52
N CYS A 64 3.39 -12.06 31.07
CA CYS A 64 2.45 -10.95 31.17
C CYS A 64 2.06 -10.44 29.78
N THR A 65 0.77 -10.24 29.56
CA THR A 65 0.19 -9.73 28.32
C THR A 65 -0.57 -8.42 28.49
N GLU A 66 -0.70 -7.94 29.73
CA GLU A 66 -1.46 -6.73 30.07
C GLU A 66 -0.50 -5.56 30.35
N ALA A 67 -0.65 -4.47 29.58
CA ALA A 67 0.16 -3.26 29.73
C ALA A 67 0.02 -2.62 31.13
N ASN A 68 -1.21 -2.55 31.66
CA ASN A 68 -1.46 -1.95 32.97
C ASN A 68 -0.79 -2.75 34.11
N LEU A 69 -0.87 -4.09 34.07
CA LEU A 69 -0.21 -4.94 35.05
C LEU A 69 1.31 -4.75 35.02
N MET A 70 1.91 -4.64 33.82
CA MET A 70 3.34 -4.34 33.68
C MET A 70 3.76 -3.02 34.34
N LEU A 71 2.96 -1.97 34.19
CA LEU A 71 3.23 -0.69 34.85
C LEU A 71 3.11 -0.78 36.37
N GLU A 72 2.18 -1.56 36.90
CA GLU A 72 2.08 -1.82 38.34
C GLU A 72 3.28 -2.62 38.85
N VAL A 73 3.68 -3.67 38.14
CA VAL A 73 4.87 -4.47 38.48
C VAL A 73 6.13 -3.61 38.46
N LYS A 74 6.29 -2.73 37.45
CA LYS A 74 7.38 -1.73 37.41
C LYS A 74 7.40 -0.87 38.68
N LYS A 75 6.26 -0.30 39.08
CA LYS A 75 6.18 0.54 40.30
C LYS A 75 6.58 -0.24 41.55
N LEU A 76 6.14 -1.49 41.67
CA LEU A 76 6.52 -2.36 42.79
C LEU A 76 8.02 -2.68 42.80
N ILE A 77 8.60 -2.97 41.63
CA ILE A 77 10.05 -3.20 41.50
C ILE A 77 10.84 -1.95 41.90
N LEU A 78 10.43 -0.75 41.44
CA LEU A 78 11.10 0.50 41.80
C LEU A 78 11.04 0.77 43.31
N LEU A 79 9.88 0.59 43.93
CA LEU A 79 9.72 0.72 45.38
C LEU A 79 10.59 -0.31 46.15
N PHE A 80 10.61 -1.55 45.68
CA PHE A 80 11.44 -2.62 46.23
C PHE A 80 12.94 -2.27 46.16
N SER A 81 13.41 -1.81 44.99
CA SER A 81 14.79 -1.41 44.77
C SER A 81 15.18 -0.21 45.64
N GLU A 82 14.33 0.82 45.74
CA GLU A 82 14.62 2.00 46.53
C GLU A 82 14.64 1.69 48.04
N THR A 83 13.72 0.83 48.50
CA THR A 83 13.69 0.39 49.89
C THR A 83 14.99 -0.31 50.25
N LEU A 84 15.42 -1.33 49.50
CA LEU A 84 16.63 -2.08 49.83
C LEU A 84 17.92 -1.28 49.65
N ARG A 85 17.95 -0.34 48.70
CA ARG A 85 19.07 0.59 48.55
C ARG A 85 19.26 1.45 49.80
N SER A 86 18.17 1.85 50.47
CA SER A 86 18.25 2.61 51.73
C SER A 86 18.89 1.83 52.89
N TYR A 87 18.85 0.49 52.83
CA TYR A 87 19.53 -0.42 53.77
C TYR A 87 20.96 -0.79 53.32
N GLY A 88 21.47 -0.19 52.23
CA GLY A 88 22.84 -0.42 51.74
C GLY A 88 23.01 -1.61 50.80
N TYR A 89 21.92 -2.28 50.40
CA TYR A 89 22.00 -3.39 49.44
C TYR A 89 22.10 -2.89 48.00
N HIS A 90 22.93 -3.56 47.20
CA HIS A 90 23.06 -3.31 45.77
C HIS A 90 21.93 -3.96 44.97
N VAL A 91 21.30 -3.20 44.07
CA VAL A 91 20.06 -3.60 43.35
C VAL A 91 20.19 -3.50 41.82
N ASP A 92 21.40 -3.29 41.27
CA ASP A 92 21.60 -3.06 39.84
C ASP A 92 21.08 -4.18 38.92
N PRO A 93 21.15 -5.49 39.28
CA PRO A 93 20.58 -6.55 38.45
C PRO A 93 19.07 -6.44 38.27
N VAL A 94 18.35 -5.98 39.30
CA VAL A 94 16.90 -5.76 39.25
C VAL A 94 16.58 -4.50 38.44
N HIS A 95 17.44 -3.48 38.52
CA HIS A 95 17.31 -2.28 37.71
C HIS A 95 17.55 -2.57 36.21
N ASN A 96 18.57 -3.34 35.87
CA ASN A 96 18.83 -3.78 34.49
C ASN A 96 17.68 -4.63 33.94
N LEU A 97 17.04 -5.45 34.78
CA LEU A 97 15.86 -6.21 34.38
C LEU A 97 14.67 -5.31 34.00
N LEU A 98 14.53 -4.11 34.57
CA LEU A 98 13.47 -3.18 34.17
C LEU A 98 13.60 -2.74 32.70
N LEU A 99 14.81 -2.65 32.18
CA LEU A 99 15.05 -2.35 30.76
C LEU A 99 14.62 -3.53 29.87
N GLU A 100 14.87 -4.77 30.28
CA GLU A 100 14.34 -5.96 29.58
C GLU A 100 12.80 -6.00 29.62
N ILE A 101 12.21 -5.64 30.76
CA ILE A 101 10.75 -5.56 30.92
C ILE A 101 10.16 -4.45 30.04
N GLN A 102 10.87 -3.34 29.84
CA GLN A 102 10.47 -2.26 28.93
C GLN A 102 10.35 -2.76 27.49
N GLU A 103 11.32 -3.55 27.01
CA GLU A 103 11.27 -4.11 25.66
C GLU A 103 10.03 -5.00 25.49
N HIS A 104 9.76 -5.87 26.46
CA HIS A 104 8.55 -6.72 26.44
C HIS A 104 7.25 -5.90 26.53
N TYR A 105 7.24 -4.83 27.34
CA TYR A 105 6.10 -3.90 27.40
C TYR A 105 5.83 -3.25 26.02
N ASN A 106 6.88 -2.81 25.32
CA ASN A 106 6.75 -2.28 23.97
C ASN A 106 6.21 -3.33 22.99
N GLU A 107 6.57 -4.61 23.14
CA GLU A 107 6.00 -5.69 22.33
C GLU A 107 4.51 -5.92 22.60
N ILE A 108 4.08 -5.85 23.86
CA ILE A 108 2.66 -5.91 24.22
C ILE A 108 1.89 -4.76 23.56
N LEU A 109 2.39 -3.52 23.67
CA LEU A 109 1.79 -2.35 23.02
C LEU A 109 1.71 -2.54 21.50
N MET A 110 2.78 -3.02 20.86
CA MET A 110 2.76 -3.30 19.42
C MET A 110 1.69 -4.32 19.03
N LYS A 111 1.50 -5.39 19.83
CA LYS A 111 0.43 -6.38 19.58
C LYS A 111 -0.96 -5.75 19.68
N HIS A 112 -1.18 -4.83 20.62
CA HIS A 112 -2.41 -4.08 20.71
C HIS A 112 -2.61 -3.18 19.47
N CYS A 113 -1.59 -2.42 19.08
CA CYS A 113 -1.65 -1.58 17.89
C CYS A 113 -1.94 -2.38 16.60
N VAL A 114 -1.46 -3.62 16.46
CA VAL A 114 -1.85 -4.49 15.31
C VAL A 114 -3.36 -4.66 15.25
N GLN A 115 -4.00 -4.94 16.39
CA GLN A 115 -5.44 -5.15 16.47
C GLN A 115 -6.18 -3.85 16.18
N THR A 116 -5.75 -2.74 16.78
CA THR A 116 -6.35 -1.43 16.57
C THR A 116 -6.22 -0.98 15.12
N PHE A 117 -5.03 -1.10 14.50
CA PHE A 117 -4.83 -0.79 13.08
C PHE A 117 -5.73 -1.62 12.18
N ARG A 118 -5.88 -2.92 12.45
CA ARG A 118 -6.80 -3.78 11.69
C ARG A 118 -8.25 -3.34 11.85
N SER A 119 -8.68 -3.02 13.07
CA SER A 119 -10.03 -2.48 13.31
C SER A 119 -10.24 -1.17 12.54
N ILE A 120 -9.27 -0.25 12.59
CA ILE A 120 -9.33 1.01 11.83
C ILE A 120 -9.49 0.73 10.34
N PHE A 121 -8.78 -0.25 9.79
CA PHE A 121 -8.88 -0.60 8.37
C PHE A 121 -10.20 -1.27 8.01
N ASP A 122 -10.74 -2.12 8.87
CA ASP A 122 -11.97 -2.85 8.61
C ASP A 122 -13.22 -1.95 8.82
N ASP A 123 -13.14 -0.97 9.73
CA ASP A 123 -14.21 0.01 10.04
C ASP A 123 -14.18 1.25 9.11
N ASP A 124 -13.09 1.48 8.38
CA ASP A 124 -12.97 2.66 7.51
C ASP A 124 -13.88 2.55 6.28
N SER A 125 -14.51 3.68 5.95
CA SER A 125 -15.37 3.78 4.77
C SER A 125 -14.58 3.86 3.45
N TYR A 126 -13.27 4.17 3.49
CA TYR A 126 -12.44 4.49 2.32
C TYR A 126 -13.02 5.60 1.43
N HIS A 127 -13.72 6.55 2.05
CA HIS A 127 -14.20 7.77 1.40
C HIS A 127 -13.60 9.01 2.08
N PRO A 128 -13.39 10.10 1.30
CA PRO A 128 -13.12 11.44 1.82
C PRO A 128 -14.00 11.80 3.04
N ILE A 129 -13.40 12.27 4.13
CA ILE A 129 -14.17 12.74 5.29
C ILE A 129 -14.95 13.99 4.89
N GLU A 130 -16.27 13.94 5.00
CA GLU A 130 -17.15 15.10 4.82
C GLU A 130 -17.60 15.63 6.18
N VAL A 131 -17.42 16.94 6.40
CA VAL A 131 -17.84 17.63 7.63
C VAL A 131 -18.85 18.72 7.29
N ALA A 132 -19.96 18.73 8.01
CA ALA A 132 -21.05 19.69 7.79
C ALA A 132 -20.92 20.94 8.66
N THR A 133 -20.13 20.87 9.73
CA THR A 133 -19.98 21.95 10.71
C THR A 133 -18.54 22.30 11.02
N GLU A 134 -18.31 23.52 11.47
CA GLU A 134 -17.00 24.00 11.95
C GLU A 134 -16.51 23.20 13.17
N GLU A 135 -17.42 22.71 14.02
CA GLU A 135 -17.08 21.87 15.17
C GLU A 135 -16.50 20.52 14.75
N GLU A 136 -17.11 19.88 13.74
CA GLU A 136 -16.60 18.63 13.16
C GLU A 136 -15.25 18.84 12.48
N TYR A 137 -15.09 19.94 11.74
CA TYR A 137 -13.82 20.33 11.13
C TYR A 137 -12.71 20.45 12.18
N ARG A 138 -12.96 21.18 13.27
CA ARG A 138 -11.99 21.35 14.36
C ARG A 138 -11.63 20.03 15.04
N LYS A 139 -12.57 19.10 15.19
CA LYS A 139 -12.27 17.77 15.76
C LYS A 139 -11.28 17.01 14.89
N VAL A 140 -11.46 17.02 13.57
CA VAL A 140 -10.54 16.34 12.65
C VAL A 140 -9.15 16.99 12.67
N VAL A 141 -9.09 18.33 12.60
CA VAL A 141 -7.82 19.07 12.58
C VAL A 141 -7.07 19.01 13.92
N ALA A 142 -7.79 18.87 15.04
CA ALA A 142 -7.18 18.69 16.36
C ALA A 142 -6.45 17.34 16.49
N ILE A 143 -6.98 16.29 15.85
CA ILE A 143 -6.36 14.96 15.82
C ILE A 143 -5.21 14.97 14.81
N PHE A 144 -5.51 15.35 13.57
CA PHE A 144 -4.56 15.35 12.46
C PHE A 144 -4.33 16.79 11.96
N PRO A 145 -3.14 17.38 12.20
CA PRO A 145 -2.88 18.78 11.89
C PRO A 145 -2.72 19.00 10.37
N PHE A 146 -3.86 19.05 9.67
CA PHE A 146 -3.95 19.33 8.25
C PHE A 146 -4.25 20.81 8.02
N ARG A 147 -3.46 21.46 7.17
CA ARG A 147 -3.66 22.86 6.76
C ARG A 147 -3.71 22.94 5.25
N ASP A 148 -4.84 23.41 4.75
CA ASP A 148 -5.08 23.61 3.32
C ASP A 148 -5.92 24.87 3.16
N GLU A 149 -5.32 25.90 2.52
CA GLU A 149 -5.97 27.20 2.34
C GLU A 149 -7.27 27.08 1.52
N ALA A 150 -7.32 26.20 0.53
CA ALA A 150 -8.51 26.02 -0.29
C ALA A 150 -9.66 25.39 0.53
N LEU A 151 -9.33 24.41 1.38
CA LEU A 151 -10.31 23.78 2.27
C LEU A 151 -10.77 24.73 3.39
N GLU A 152 -9.89 25.58 3.91
CA GLU A 152 -10.21 26.56 4.93
C GLU A 152 -11.25 27.58 4.43
N HIS A 153 -11.09 28.06 3.19
CA HIS A 153 -11.99 29.04 2.57
C HIS A 153 -13.24 28.42 1.93
N ALA A 154 -13.32 27.09 1.79
CA ALA A 154 -14.48 26.42 1.21
C ALA A 154 -15.74 26.53 2.09
N PRO A 155 -16.94 26.65 1.50
CA PRO A 155 -18.20 26.58 2.23
C PRO A 155 -18.46 25.15 2.74
N PHE A 156 -19.27 25.03 3.79
CA PHE A 156 -19.74 23.72 4.25
C PHE A 156 -20.78 23.12 3.29
N PRO A 157 -20.81 21.79 3.09
CA PRO A 157 -19.95 20.79 3.73
C PRO A 157 -18.52 20.75 3.15
N LYS A 158 -17.51 20.73 4.03
CA LYS A 158 -16.09 20.64 3.66
C LYS A 158 -15.70 19.18 3.47
N LYS A 159 -14.90 18.87 2.45
CA LYS A 159 -14.43 17.52 2.14
C LYS A 159 -12.92 17.42 2.25
N PHE A 160 -12.44 16.61 3.19
CA PHE A 160 -11.04 16.28 3.31
C PHE A 160 -10.64 15.28 2.23
N PRO A 161 -9.40 15.33 1.71
CA PRO A 161 -8.94 14.42 0.66
C PRO A 161 -8.68 12.99 1.14
N PHE A 162 -8.54 12.80 2.46
CA PHE A 162 -8.29 11.50 3.12
C PHE A 162 -9.52 10.98 3.87
N SER A 163 -9.54 9.68 4.15
CA SER A 163 -10.57 9.01 4.97
C SER A 163 -10.21 8.99 6.47
N ARG A 164 -11.11 8.44 7.32
CA ARG A 164 -10.91 8.33 8.78
C ARG A 164 -9.70 7.48 9.15
N PHE A 165 -9.25 6.66 8.21
CA PHE A 165 -7.96 5.98 8.20
C PHE A 165 -6.80 6.88 8.67
N VAL A 166 -6.64 8.08 8.09
CA VAL A 166 -5.45 8.91 8.34
C VAL A 166 -5.42 9.46 9.78
N PRO A 167 -6.48 10.15 10.27
CA PRO A 167 -6.53 10.58 11.66
C PRO A 167 -6.45 9.42 12.65
N GLY A 168 -7.11 8.29 12.37
CA GLY A 168 -7.11 7.12 13.26
C GLY A 168 -5.73 6.53 13.46
N ILE A 169 -4.98 6.32 12.37
CA ILE A 169 -3.59 5.83 12.45
C ILE A 169 -2.68 6.84 13.14
N PHE A 170 -2.84 8.13 12.84
CA PHE A 170 -2.01 9.17 13.44
C PHE A 170 -2.22 9.29 14.96
N ASP A 171 -3.46 9.19 15.43
CA ASP A 171 -3.76 9.26 16.87
C ASP A 171 -3.27 8.01 17.62
N GLU A 172 -3.48 6.82 17.06
CA GLU A 172 -2.99 5.56 17.63
C GLU A 172 -1.46 5.54 17.78
N VAL A 173 -0.73 6.10 16.80
CA VAL A 173 0.74 6.24 16.90
C VAL A 173 1.13 7.23 18.01
N LYS A 174 0.38 8.33 18.19
CA LYS A 174 0.62 9.27 19.30
C LYS A 174 0.34 8.64 20.66
N ASP A 175 -0.71 7.84 20.77
CA ASP A 175 -1.04 7.12 21.99
C ASP A 175 0.02 6.07 22.33
N PHE A 176 0.52 5.34 21.35
CA PHE A 176 1.67 4.45 21.53
C PHE A 176 2.89 5.21 22.08
N ILE A 177 3.24 6.37 21.51
CA ILE A 177 4.35 7.19 21.99
C ILE A 177 4.16 7.60 23.45
N ARG A 178 2.95 8.02 23.83
CA ARG A 178 2.61 8.39 25.22
C ARG A 178 2.73 7.21 26.17
N GLU A 179 2.25 6.03 25.78
CA GLU A 179 2.34 4.83 26.62
C GLU A 179 3.79 4.32 26.75
N CYS A 180 4.64 4.45 25.74
CA CYS A 180 6.08 4.20 25.85
C CYS A 180 6.77 5.16 26.84
N LEU A 181 6.39 6.44 26.84
CA LEU A 181 6.91 7.45 27.76
C LEU A 181 6.53 7.15 29.21
N LYS A 182 5.28 6.75 29.45
CA LYS A 182 4.76 6.36 30.76
C LYS A 182 5.52 5.20 31.40
N PHE A 183 6.00 4.23 30.60
CA PHE A 183 6.91 3.20 31.12
C PHE A 183 8.29 3.78 31.43
N SER A 184 8.75 4.80 30.72
CA SER A 184 10.09 5.38 30.89
C SER A 184 10.20 6.36 32.07
N GLU A 185 9.08 6.86 32.59
CA GLU A 185 9.02 7.65 33.82
C GLU A 185 9.68 6.90 35.00
N ASP A 186 10.34 7.59 35.94
CA ASP A 186 10.92 7.01 37.16
C ASP A 186 12.02 5.94 36.99
N LEU A 187 12.49 5.64 35.77
CA LEU A 187 13.59 4.70 35.53
C LEU A 187 14.99 5.29 35.83
N ASN A 188 15.10 6.55 36.27
CA ASN A 188 16.38 7.27 36.48
C ASN A 188 17.32 7.27 35.25
N VAL A 189 16.75 7.10 34.05
CA VAL A 189 17.46 7.14 32.77
C VAL A 189 17.55 8.57 32.27
N SER A 190 18.61 8.91 31.52
CA SER A 190 18.77 10.25 30.95
C SER A 190 17.64 10.57 29.94
N GLN A 191 17.22 11.83 29.84
CA GLN A 191 16.19 12.23 28.87
C GLN A 191 16.57 11.88 27.44
N THR A 192 17.86 11.94 27.11
CA THR A 192 18.40 11.58 25.79
C THR A 192 18.20 10.10 25.48
N GLU A 193 18.49 9.21 26.43
CA GLU A 193 18.27 7.77 26.27
C GLU A 193 16.78 7.43 26.15
N VAL A 194 15.91 8.09 26.92
CA VAL A 194 14.45 7.91 26.81
C VAL A 194 13.95 8.34 25.42
N GLU A 195 14.44 9.45 24.89
CA GLU A 195 14.11 9.88 23.54
C GLU A 195 14.55 8.86 22.49
N ASP A 196 15.78 8.36 22.56
CA ASP A 196 16.31 7.37 21.63
C ASP A 196 15.52 6.06 21.67
N MET A 197 15.13 5.61 22.88
CA MET A 197 14.28 4.44 23.07
C MET A 197 12.89 4.62 22.44
N VAL A 198 12.23 5.75 22.69
CA VAL A 198 10.90 6.05 22.12
C VAL A 198 10.97 6.16 20.60
N ARG A 199 12.01 6.79 20.03
CA ARG A 199 12.22 6.86 18.58
C ARG A 199 12.44 5.48 17.97
N LYS A 200 13.25 4.64 18.60
CA LYS A 200 13.49 3.25 18.17
C LYS A 200 12.19 2.43 18.20
N ALA A 201 11.42 2.51 19.28
CA ALA A 201 10.14 1.82 19.40
C ALA A 201 9.12 2.31 18.37
N THR A 202 9.02 3.63 18.15
CA THR A 202 8.14 4.23 17.14
C THR A 202 8.55 3.81 15.73
N ASN A 203 9.84 3.77 15.42
CA ASN A 203 10.33 3.26 14.15
C ASN A 203 9.95 1.80 13.93
N LEU A 204 10.06 0.96 14.96
CA LEU A 204 9.65 -0.44 14.88
C LEU A 204 8.14 -0.59 14.69
N LEU A 205 7.33 0.24 15.37
CA LEU A 205 5.89 0.29 15.17
C LEU A 205 5.55 0.66 13.72
N LEU A 206 6.13 1.74 13.18
CA LEU A 206 5.84 2.19 11.82
C LEU A 206 6.30 1.17 10.77
N THR A 207 7.56 0.72 10.85
CA THR A 207 8.17 -0.12 9.82
C THR A 207 7.69 -1.57 9.85
N ARG A 208 7.65 -2.20 11.02
CA ARG A 208 7.30 -3.63 11.17
C ARG A 208 5.81 -3.82 11.34
N THR A 209 5.21 -3.08 12.27
CA THR A 209 3.83 -3.33 12.69
C THR A 209 2.83 -2.73 11.70
N LEU A 210 2.87 -1.41 11.50
CA LEU A 210 1.98 -0.71 10.58
C LEU A 210 2.27 -1.09 9.14
N GLY A 211 3.54 -1.14 8.73
CA GLY A 211 3.95 -1.61 7.40
C GLY A 211 3.46 -3.03 7.09
N GLY A 212 3.56 -3.95 8.05
CA GLY A 212 3.01 -5.30 7.92
C GLY A 212 1.48 -5.32 7.78
N CYS A 213 0.78 -4.49 8.55
CA CYS A 213 -0.68 -4.37 8.46
C CYS A 213 -1.12 -3.76 7.11
N LEU A 214 -0.43 -2.73 6.62
CA LEU A 214 -0.67 -2.12 5.31
C LEU A 214 -0.42 -3.09 4.16
N SER A 215 0.71 -3.80 4.18
CA SER A 215 1.01 -4.79 3.14
C SER A 215 -0.04 -5.91 3.13
N SER A 216 -0.49 -6.35 4.31
CA SER A 216 -1.58 -7.31 4.43
C SER A 216 -2.91 -6.76 3.94
N LEU A 217 -3.22 -5.48 4.17
CA LEU A 217 -4.44 -4.83 3.69
C LEU A 217 -4.42 -4.75 2.16
N ILE A 218 -3.34 -4.23 1.57
CA ILE A 218 -3.19 -4.04 0.13
C ILE A 218 -3.30 -5.40 -0.59
N LYS A 219 -2.65 -6.45 -0.07
CA LYS A 219 -2.65 -7.82 -0.65
C LYS A 219 -3.94 -8.62 -0.42
N LYS A 220 -4.95 -8.08 0.27
CA LYS A 220 -6.25 -8.76 0.40
C LYS A 220 -6.92 -8.84 -0.99
N PRO A 221 -7.46 -10.01 -1.40
CA PRO A 221 -8.03 -10.20 -2.74
C PRO A 221 -9.33 -9.42 -2.98
N ASN A 222 -10.02 -8.99 -1.92
CA ASN A 222 -11.34 -8.34 -2.01
C ASN A 222 -11.29 -6.81 -1.91
N VAL A 223 -10.09 -6.20 -1.94
CA VAL A 223 -9.98 -4.73 -1.91
C VAL A 223 -10.35 -4.20 -3.29
N GLY A 224 -11.37 -3.34 -3.36
CA GLY A 224 -11.80 -2.75 -4.62
C GLY A 224 -10.84 -1.67 -5.13
N LEU A 225 -10.87 -1.41 -6.44
CA LEU A 225 -10.03 -0.40 -7.09
C LEU A 225 -10.12 0.98 -6.43
N LEU A 226 -11.34 1.45 -6.14
CA LEU A 226 -11.58 2.74 -5.46
C LEU A 226 -11.01 2.77 -4.03
N GLN A 227 -11.03 1.63 -3.33
CA GLN A 227 -10.44 1.52 -2.00
C GLN A 227 -8.90 1.59 -2.09
N LEU A 228 -8.29 0.91 -3.07
CA LEU A 228 -6.84 1.02 -3.30
C LEU A 228 -6.42 2.45 -3.61
N ILE A 229 -7.19 3.17 -4.43
CA ILE A 229 -6.94 4.59 -4.73
C ILE A 229 -6.99 5.42 -3.45
N GLN A 230 -8.01 5.24 -2.60
CA GLN A 230 -8.08 5.96 -1.34
C GLN A 230 -6.96 5.56 -0.37
N ILE A 231 -6.52 4.29 -0.33
CA ILE A 231 -5.36 3.85 0.44
C ILE A 231 -4.08 4.54 -0.03
N THR A 232 -3.87 4.66 -1.34
CA THR A 232 -2.73 5.39 -1.93
C THR A 232 -2.76 6.88 -1.53
N ILE A 233 -3.93 7.50 -1.51
CA ILE A 233 -4.09 8.89 -1.06
C ILE A 233 -3.80 8.99 0.45
N ASN A 234 -4.36 8.10 1.26
CA ASN A 234 -4.19 8.09 2.70
C ASN A 234 -2.72 7.89 3.11
N THR A 235 -2.01 6.97 2.45
CA THR A 235 -0.58 6.72 2.68
C THR A 235 0.28 7.92 2.30
N ASN A 236 -0.11 8.69 1.28
CA ASN A 236 0.55 9.96 0.94
C ASN A 236 0.45 10.97 2.09
N TYR A 237 -0.74 11.16 2.67
CA TYR A 237 -0.92 12.05 3.81
C TYR A 237 -0.21 11.56 5.09
N LEU A 238 -0.14 10.25 5.31
CA LEU A 238 0.64 9.69 6.42
C LEU A 238 2.17 9.83 6.22
N GLU A 239 2.65 9.77 4.98
CA GLU A 239 4.05 10.06 4.65
C GLU A 239 4.40 11.50 5.06
N ASP A 240 3.56 12.47 4.68
CA ASP A 240 3.73 13.88 5.05
C ASP A 240 3.63 14.08 6.57
N ALA A 241 2.72 13.36 7.22
CA ALA A 241 2.48 13.45 8.65
C ALA A 241 3.62 12.93 9.53
N SER A 242 4.56 12.18 8.95
CA SER A 242 5.76 11.72 9.66
C SER A 242 6.54 12.89 10.27
N VAL A 243 6.50 14.08 9.67
CA VAL A 243 7.12 15.30 10.22
C VAL A 243 6.43 15.76 11.50
N TYR A 244 5.11 15.68 11.57
CA TYR A 244 4.35 16.04 12.77
C TYR A 244 4.62 15.07 13.91
N LEU A 245 4.84 13.78 13.63
CA LEU A 245 5.27 12.80 14.63
C LEU A 245 6.67 13.13 15.17
N GLU A 246 7.61 13.52 14.31
CA GLU A 246 8.95 13.96 14.74
C GLU A 246 8.87 15.21 15.62
N GLN A 247 8.08 16.20 15.22
CA GLN A 247 7.84 17.42 16.00
C GLN A 247 7.17 17.10 17.34
N PHE A 248 6.21 16.18 17.36
CA PHE A 248 5.55 15.75 18.58
C PHE A 248 6.54 15.14 19.57
N ILE A 249 7.38 14.19 19.13
CA ILE A 249 8.44 13.62 19.98
C ILE A 249 9.39 14.71 20.47
N SER A 250 9.88 15.58 19.59
CA SER A 250 10.79 16.67 19.98
C SER A 250 10.17 17.68 20.94
N SER A 251 8.86 17.93 20.83
CA SER A 251 8.13 18.84 21.74
C SER A 251 8.04 18.29 23.17
N ILE A 252 7.93 16.96 23.31
CA ILE A 252 7.87 16.30 24.62
C ILE A 252 9.21 16.45 25.37
N PHE A 253 10.33 16.36 24.64
CA PHE A 253 11.67 16.49 25.21
C PHE A 253 12.21 17.92 25.24
N ASN A 254 11.38 18.94 24.98
CA ASN A 254 11.75 20.37 25.01
C ASN A 254 13.02 20.72 24.19
N ARG A 255 13.29 20.03 23.08
CA ARG A 255 14.40 20.41 22.18
C ARG A 255 13.95 21.55 21.26
N CYS A 256 14.68 22.67 21.30
CA CYS A 256 14.52 23.73 20.31
C CYS A 256 14.88 23.23 18.89
N CYS A 257 14.12 23.67 17.89
CA CYS A 257 14.33 23.36 16.48
C CYS A 257 15.67 23.95 15.99
N GLY A 258 16.78 23.25 16.22
CA GLY A 258 18.12 23.72 15.84
C GLY A 258 19.24 22.68 16.03
N ASP A 259 19.19 21.86 17.08
CA ASP A 259 20.23 20.86 17.40
C ASP A 259 19.94 19.46 16.82
N SER A 260 19.26 19.38 15.68
CA SER A 260 18.69 18.13 15.15
C SER A 260 19.64 17.29 14.30
N HIS A 261 20.94 17.62 14.21
CA HIS A 261 21.89 16.91 13.36
C HIS A 261 22.34 15.54 13.89
N HIS A 262 22.10 15.24 15.17
CA HIS A 262 22.57 13.99 15.81
C HIS A 262 21.46 13.00 16.19
N VAL A 263 20.19 13.28 15.85
CA VAL A 263 19.07 12.44 16.29
C VAL A 263 18.55 11.56 15.16
N ALA A 264 18.28 10.28 15.45
CA ALA A 264 17.70 9.34 14.50
C ALA A 264 16.33 9.84 14.00
N LYS A 265 16.22 10.03 12.68
CA LYS A 265 14.96 10.39 12.02
C LYS A 265 13.98 9.22 12.03
N LEU A 266 12.68 9.52 11.94
CA LEU A 266 11.67 8.49 11.80
C LEU A 266 11.75 7.88 10.38
N GLN A 267 11.73 6.55 10.32
CA GLN A 267 11.71 5.78 9.08
C GLN A 267 10.28 5.62 8.51
N GLY A 268 9.30 6.36 9.06
CA GLY A 268 7.92 6.35 8.61
C GLY A 268 7.80 6.70 7.12
N ARG A 269 8.54 7.71 6.65
CA ARG A 269 8.48 8.16 5.26
C ARG A 269 8.84 7.08 4.24
N THR A 270 9.95 6.36 4.48
CA THR A 270 10.37 5.29 3.58
C THR A 270 9.37 4.14 3.58
N MET A 271 8.84 3.76 4.75
CA MET A 271 7.82 2.71 4.82
C MET A 271 6.53 3.09 4.09
N PHE A 272 6.00 4.30 4.32
CA PHE A 272 4.78 4.74 3.63
C PHE A 272 4.99 4.85 2.11
N LYS A 273 6.18 5.26 1.66
CA LYS A 273 6.52 5.27 0.25
C LYS A 273 6.52 3.87 -0.37
N ASP A 274 7.08 2.87 0.33
CA ASP A 274 7.08 1.48 -0.13
C ASP A 274 5.66 0.89 -0.14
N ALA A 275 4.86 1.14 0.91
CA ALA A 275 3.46 0.74 0.97
C ALA A 275 2.61 1.42 -0.13
N ARG A 276 2.88 2.70 -0.42
CA ARG A 276 2.22 3.42 -1.52
C ARG A 276 2.56 2.78 -2.86
N LYS A 277 3.83 2.43 -3.09
CA LYS A 277 4.26 1.72 -4.31
C LYS A 277 3.53 0.37 -4.47
N ASP A 278 3.43 -0.42 -3.41
CA ASP A 278 2.68 -1.68 -3.42
C ASP A 278 1.20 -1.46 -3.78
N ALA A 279 0.58 -0.38 -3.29
CA ALA A 279 -0.80 -0.02 -3.61
C ALA A 279 -0.95 0.45 -5.06
N GLU A 280 -0.03 1.27 -5.56
CA GLU A 280 0.04 1.71 -6.96
C GLU A 280 0.14 0.52 -7.93
N ASP A 281 1.06 -0.42 -7.66
CA ASP A 281 1.24 -1.60 -8.49
C ASP A 281 -0.04 -2.45 -8.53
N GLN A 282 -0.76 -2.57 -7.41
CA GLN A 282 -2.06 -3.25 -7.38
C GLN A 282 -3.19 -2.51 -8.10
N ILE A 283 -3.19 -1.17 -8.09
CA ILE A 283 -4.14 -0.37 -8.91
C ILE A 283 -3.96 -0.75 -10.38
N TYR A 284 -2.71 -0.84 -10.86
CA TYR A 284 -2.42 -1.19 -12.25
C TYR A 284 -2.84 -2.62 -12.59
N GLU A 285 -2.58 -3.59 -11.72
CA GLU A 285 -3.02 -4.98 -11.93
C GLU A 285 -4.54 -5.12 -11.92
N GLN A 286 -5.24 -4.50 -10.97
CA GLN A 286 -6.71 -4.55 -10.93
C GLN A 286 -7.35 -3.84 -12.12
N LEU A 287 -6.78 -2.73 -12.58
CA LEU A 287 -7.26 -2.03 -13.76
C LEU A 287 -7.13 -2.92 -15.00
N LYS A 288 -5.98 -3.59 -15.18
CA LYS A 288 -5.80 -4.58 -16.26
C LYS A 288 -6.78 -5.74 -16.15
N ALA A 289 -6.95 -6.31 -14.96
CA ALA A 289 -7.90 -7.41 -14.72
C ALA A 289 -9.33 -6.99 -15.10
N LYS A 290 -9.77 -5.79 -14.68
CA LYS A 290 -11.10 -5.27 -15.01
C LYS A 290 -11.27 -5.01 -16.51
N ILE A 291 -10.26 -4.45 -17.18
CA ILE A 291 -10.28 -4.33 -18.65
C ILE A 291 -10.43 -5.72 -19.27
N GLY A 292 -9.67 -6.71 -18.79
CA GLY A 292 -9.77 -8.11 -19.21
C GLY A 292 -11.19 -8.67 -19.08
N GLU A 293 -11.85 -8.49 -17.94
CA GLU A 293 -13.24 -8.93 -17.70
C GLU A 293 -14.22 -8.34 -18.75
N PHE A 294 -14.08 -7.06 -19.10
CA PHE A 294 -14.91 -6.46 -20.16
C PHE A 294 -14.60 -7.03 -21.55
N LEU A 295 -13.32 -7.33 -21.83
CA LEU A 295 -12.89 -7.89 -23.11
C LEU A 295 -13.30 -9.36 -23.28
N GLU A 296 -13.52 -10.11 -22.20
CA GLU A 296 -14.10 -11.46 -22.27
C GLU A 296 -15.54 -11.45 -22.83
N LEU A 297 -16.26 -10.33 -22.72
CA LEU A 297 -17.58 -10.14 -23.32
C LEU A 297 -17.51 -9.86 -24.83
N ALA A 298 -16.33 -9.69 -25.40
CA ALA A 298 -16.15 -9.41 -26.81
C ALA A 298 -16.58 -10.61 -27.66
N HIS A 299 -17.75 -10.50 -28.30
CA HIS A 299 -18.27 -11.52 -29.19
C HIS A 299 -18.48 -10.95 -30.59
N TYR A 300 -17.46 -11.11 -31.44
CA TYR A 300 -17.53 -10.71 -32.84
C TYR A 300 -18.11 -11.83 -33.71
N ASP A 301 -19.11 -11.49 -34.55
CA ASP A 301 -19.44 -12.34 -35.70
C ASP A 301 -18.37 -12.15 -36.77
N TRP A 302 -17.38 -13.05 -36.80
CA TRP A 302 -16.27 -12.95 -37.73
C TRP A 302 -16.66 -13.14 -39.21
N LEU A 303 -17.88 -13.59 -39.51
CA LEU A 303 -18.40 -13.73 -40.88
C LEU A 303 -19.36 -12.61 -41.29
N LEU A 304 -19.48 -11.57 -40.46
CA LEU A 304 -20.32 -10.41 -40.67
C LEU A 304 -20.12 -9.75 -42.05
N VAL A 305 -21.22 -9.56 -42.79
CA VAL A 305 -21.16 -9.05 -44.16
C VAL A 305 -20.94 -7.54 -44.20
N GLU A 306 -21.61 -6.80 -43.32
CA GLU A 306 -21.54 -5.35 -43.16
C GLU A 306 -21.55 -5.00 -41.67
N PRO A 307 -20.85 -3.94 -41.25
CA PRO A 307 -20.81 -3.52 -39.85
C PRO A 307 -22.19 -3.09 -39.36
N GLU A 308 -22.41 -3.16 -38.05
CA GLU A 308 -23.67 -2.75 -37.42
C GLU A 308 -23.84 -1.21 -37.39
N GLY A 309 -22.76 -0.47 -37.70
CA GLY A 309 -22.76 1.00 -37.81
C GLY A 309 -22.58 1.74 -36.47
N GLN A 310 -22.53 1.01 -35.36
CA GLN A 310 -22.21 1.51 -34.02
C GLN A 310 -21.13 0.65 -33.38
N ALA A 311 -20.41 1.18 -32.39
CA ALA A 311 -19.45 0.40 -31.62
C ALA A 311 -20.17 -0.66 -30.76
N SER A 312 -19.46 -1.73 -30.44
CA SER A 312 -19.91 -2.84 -29.62
C SER A 312 -20.25 -2.38 -28.20
N ASN A 313 -21.35 -2.89 -27.63
CA ASN A 313 -21.82 -2.47 -26.30
C ASN A 313 -20.76 -2.64 -25.20
N TYR A 314 -20.03 -3.76 -25.21
CA TYR A 314 -18.97 -4.02 -24.22
C TYR A 314 -17.87 -2.94 -24.24
N MET A 315 -17.57 -2.37 -25.42
CA MET A 315 -16.56 -1.33 -25.58
C MET A 315 -17.05 0.00 -24.99
N MET A 316 -18.32 0.33 -25.23
CA MET A 316 -18.94 1.53 -24.65
C MET A 316 -19.01 1.43 -23.12
N ASP A 317 -19.37 0.27 -22.59
CA ASP A 317 -19.42 0.01 -21.14
C ASP A 317 -18.01 0.10 -20.52
N LEU A 318 -17.00 -0.46 -21.19
CA LEU A 318 -15.60 -0.36 -20.77
C LEU A 318 -15.11 1.10 -20.73
N ILE A 319 -15.40 1.90 -21.76
CA ILE A 319 -15.00 3.31 -21.81
C ILE A 319 -15.72 4.11 -20.73
N ALA A 320 -17.02 3.86 -20.51
CA ALA A 320 -17.78 4.49 -19.44
C ALA A 320 -17.20 4.13 -18.06
N PHE A 321 -16.82 2.87 -17.85
CA PHE A 321 -16.12 2.42 -16.64
C PHE A 321 -14.80 3.16 -16.44
N LEU A 322 -13.93 3.21 -17.47
CA LEU A 322 -12.63 3.90 -17.40
C LEU A 322 -12.80 5.39 -17.10
N ASN A 323 -13.76 6.07 -17.74
CA ASN A 323 -14.07 7.46 -17.46
C ASN A 323 -14.49 7.67 -16.00
N ASN A 324 -15.38 6.83 -15.47
CA ASN A 324 -15.82 6.92 -14.07
C ASN A 324 -14.66 6.69 -13.09
N VAL A 325 -13.78 5.73 -13.39
CA VAL A 325 -12.59 5.43 -12.57
C VAL A 325 -11.61 6.61 -12.58
N PHE A 326 -11.26 7.15 -13.75
CA PHE A 326 -10.32 8.26 -13.85
C PHE A 326 -10.89 9.58 -13.31
N GLN A 327 -12.21 9.80 -13.40
CA GLN A 327 -12.86 10.91 -12.70
C GLN A 327 -12.75 10.80 -11.18
N ALA A 328 -12.68 9.59 -10.62
CA ALA A 328 -12.48 9.39 -9.19
C ALA A 328 -11.02 9.65 -8.73
N PHE A 329 -10.07 9.89 -9.64
CA PHE A 329 -8.66 10.11 -9.30
C PHE A 329 -8.36 11.56 -8.84
N THR A 330 -9.37 12.35 -8.44
CA THR A 330 -9.21 13.79 -8.14
C THR A 330 -8.11 14.11 -7.14
N ASN A 331 -7.84 13.21 -6.18
CA ASN A 331 -6.86 13.42 -5.11
C ASN A 331 -5.64 12.50 -5.25
N LEU A 332 -5.57 11.69 -6.31
CA LEU A 332 -4.43 10.80 -6.56
C LEU A 332 -3.27 11.63 -7.13
N PRO A 333 -2.00 11.33 -6.78
CA PRO A 333 -0.87 12.05 -7.36
C PRO A 333 -0.86 11.95 -8.89
N ASP A 334 -0.65 13.09 -9.58
CA ASP A 334 -0.74 13.20 -11.05
C ASP A 334 0.06 12.12 -11.78
N LYS A 335 1.27 11.81 -11.30
CA LYS A 335 2.14 10.79 -11.90
C LYS A 335 1.52 9.39 -11.84
N VAL A 336 0.87 9.05 -10.73
CA VAL A 336 0.22 7.75 -10.54
C VAL A 336 -1.01 7.66 -11.43
N ALA A 337 -1.81 8.72 -11.49
CA ALA A 337 -2.97 8.82 -12.37
C ALA A 337 -2.58 8.68 -13.86
N GLN A 338 -1.51 9.36 -14.27
CA GLN A 338 -0.95 9.26 -15.62
C GLN A 338 -0.45 7.86 -15.93
N THR A 339 0.33 7.24 -15.05
CA THR A 339 0.82 5.87 -15.25
C THR A 339 -0.35 4.88 -15.35
N ALA A 340 -1.37 4.98 -14.48
CA ALA A 340 -2.56 4.14 -14.55
C ALA A 340 -3.29 4.28 -15.90
N CYS A 341 -3.48 5.51 -16.38
CA CYS A 341 -4.11 5.77 -17.68
C CYS A 341 -3.28 5.21 -18.84
N MET A 342 -1.96 5.39 -18.83
CA MET A 342 -1.06 4.80 -19.82
C MET A 342 -1.13 3.27 -19.81
N THR A 343 -1.07 2.65 -18.63
CA THR A 343 -1.17 1.19 -18.48
C THR A 343 -2.50 0.67 -18.99
N ALA A 344 -3.62 1.36 -18.73
CA ALA A 344 -4.93 1.01 -19.27
C ALA A 344 -4.96 1.06 -20.79
N CYS A 345 -4.52 2.18 -21.40
CA CYS A 345 -4.49 2.33 -22.86
C CYS A 345 -3.57 1.30 -23.53
N GLN A 346 -2.39 1.07 -22.96
CA GLN A 346 -1.44 0.07 -23.48
C GLN A 346 -2.02 -1.34 -23.41
N HIS A 347 -2.62 -1.72 -22.28
CA HIS A 347 -3.22 -3.03 -22.10
C HIS A 347 -4.41 -3.23 -23.04
N LEU A 348 -5.27 -2.22 -23.16
CA LEU A 348 -6.41 -2.23 -24.08
C LEU A 348 -5.97 -2.40 -25.54
N ALA A 349 -4.99 -1.62 -26.01
CA ALA A 349 -4.47 -1.72 -27.37
C ALA A 349 -3.86 -3.11 -27.66
N THR A 350 -3.09 -3.64 -26.70
CA THR A 350 -2.47 -4.97 -26.81
C THR A 350 -3.53 -6.07 -26.82
N ALA A 351 -4.54 -5.99 -25.95
CA ALA A 351 -5.60 -6.97 -25.87
C ALA A 351 -6.50 -6.97 -27.11
N LEU A 352 -6.80 -5.79 -27.66
CA LEU A 352 -7.51 -5.65 -28.94
C LEU A 352 -6.73 -6.28 -30.09
N LEU A 353 -5.42 -6.05 -30.16
CA LEU A 353 -4.57 -6.71 -31.14
C LEU A 353 -4.59 -8.24 -30.97
N ASN A 354 -4.56 -8.74 -29.73
CA ASN A 354 -4.64 -10.17 -29.43
C ASN A 354 -5.97 -10.79 -29.85
N ILE A 355 -7.08 -10.06 -29.77
CA ILE A 355 -8.39 -10.52 -30.27
C ILE A 355 -8.31 -10.78 -31.79
N LEU A 356 -7.67 -9.88 -32.57
CA LEU A 356 -7.49 -10.09 -34.01
C LEU A 356 -6.53 -11.22 -34.35
N THR A 357 -5.47 -11.40 -33.55
CA THR A 357 -4.40 -12.37 -33.83
C THR A 357 -4.64 -13.75 -33.21
N SER A 358 -5.59 -13.90 -32.30
CA SER A 358 -5.93 -15.17 -31.62
C SER A 358 -6.07 -16.37 -32.56
N GLU A 359 -5.50 -17.51 -32.18
CA GLU A 359 -5.58 -18.77 -32.95
C GLU A 359 -7.01 -19.31 -33.08
N ASP A 360 -7.89 -18.94 -32.15
CA ASP A 360 -9.31 -19.33 -32.19
C ASP A 360 -10.06 -18.63 -33.34
N VAL A 361 -9.60 -17.44 -33.73
CA VAL A 361 -10.16 -16.65 -34.82
C VAL A 361 -9.50 -17.05 -36.13
N LYS A 362 -10.11 -18.00 -36.85
CA LYS A 362 -9.55 -18.54 -38.11
C LYS A 362 -9.88 -17.71 -39.35
N TYR A 363 -10.99 -17.00 -39.34
CA TYR A 363 -11.49 -16.26 -40.50
C TYR A 363 -12.01 -14.91 -40.02
N ILE A 364 -11.73 -13.83 -40.77
CA ILE A 364 -12.21 -12.47 -40.46
C ILE A 364 -12.73 -11.84 -41.75
N SER A 365 -14.03 -11.64 -41.84
CA SER A 365 -14.65 -10.93 -42.96
C SER A 365 -14.35 -9.43 -42.91
N MET A 366 -14.48 -8.75 -44.05
CA MET A 366 -14.30 -7.29 -44.10
C MET A 366 -15.35 -6.54 -43.27
N GLY A 367 -16.59 -7.03 -43.18
CA GLY A 367 -17.63 -6.44 -42.33
C GLY A 367 -17.29 -6.56 -40.84
N ALA A 368 -16.78 -7.73 -40.41
CA ALA A 368 -16.29 -7.91 -39.04
C ALA A 368 -15.08 -7.00 -38.73
N LEU A 369 -14.15 -6.86 -39.67
CA LEU A 369 -13.00 -5.97 -39.50
C LEU A 369 -13.44 -4.49 -39.42
N GLN A 370 -14.48 -4.10 -40.15
CA GLN A 370 -15.08 -2.75 -40.05
C GLN A 370 -15.76 -2.53 -38.71
N GLN A 371 -16.47 -3.54 -38.19
CA GLN A 371 -17.06 -3.49 -36.86
C GLN A 371 -15.99 -3.32 -35.77
N PHE A 372 -14.92 -4.12 -35.82
CA PHE A 372 -13.77 -3.98 -34.94
C PHE A 372 -13.12 -2.58 -35.05
N ASN A 373 -13.05 -2.02 -36.26
CA ASN A 373 -12.54 -0.67 -36.47
C ASN A 373 -13.38 0.41 -35.76
N LEU A 374 -14.71 0.25 -35.67
CA LEU A 374 -15.56 1.18 -34.90
C LEU A 374 -15.19 1.15 -33.41
N ASP A 375 -14.88 -0.02 -32.87
CA ASP A 375 -14.46 -0.18 -31.47
C ASP A 375 -13.12 0.50 -31.21
N VAL A 376 -12.15 0.35 -32.12
CA VAL A 376 -10.85 1.04 -32.03
C VAL A 376 -11.00 2.55 -32.12
N ILE A 377 -11.91 3.07 -32.96
CA ILE A 377 -12.21 4.51 -33.02
C ILE A 377 -12.68 5.02 -31.66
N GLN A 378 -13.52 4.26 -30.94
CA GLN A 378 -13.95 4.66 -29.59
C GLN A 378 -12.78 4.70 -28.61
N CYS A 379 -11.85 3.74 -28.66
CA CYS A 379 -10.65 3.77 -27.82
C CYS A 379 -9.76 4.98 -28.10
N GLU A 380 -9.61 5.38 -29.36
CA GLU A 380 -8.83 6.56 -29.74
C GLU A 380 -9.51 7.87 -29.33
N GLN A 381 -10.84 7.93 -29.43
CA GLN A 381 -11.63 9.06 -28.92
C GLN A 381 -11.48 9.19 -27.41
N PHE A 382 -11.48 8.07 -26.68
CA PHE A 382 -11.15 8.06 -25.26
C PHE A 382 -9.71 8.55 -24.99
N ALA A 383 -8.73 8.09 -25.78
CA ALA A 383 -7.34 8.55 -25.65
C ALA A 383 -7.17 10.05 -25.97
N SER A 384 -8.02 10.62 -26.82
CA SER A 384 -8.00 12.05 -27.18
C SER A 384 -8.80 12.94 -26.23
N SER A 385 -9.70 12.38 -25.41
CA SER A 385 -10.54 13.15 -24.48
C SER A 385 -9.81 13.58 -23.19
N GLU A 386 -8.48 13.42 -23.13
CA GLU A 386 -7.64 13.71 -21.97
C GLU A 386 -8.21 13.16 -20.64
N PRO A 387 -8.30 11.82 -20.48
CA PRO A 387 -8.95 11.21 -19.31
C PRO A 387 -8.34 11.64 -17.97
N VAL A 388 -7.06 12.01 -17.98
CA VAL A 388 -6.31 12.51 -16.82
C VAL A 388 -5.50 13.73 -17.27
N LYS A 389 -5.35 14.72 -16.38
CA LYS A 389 -4.60 15.95 -16.64
C LYS A 389 -3.09 15.71 -16.74
N GLY A 390 -2.41 16.58 -17.49
CA GLY A 390 -0.94 16.67 -17.50
C GLY A 390 -0.24 15.80 -18.54
N PHE A 391 -0.97 15.18 -19.47
CA PHE A 391 -0.36 14.56 -20.65
C PHE A 391 0.08 15.61 -21.67
N LYS A 392 1.12 15.26 -22.44
CA LYS A 392 1.40 15.96 -23.70
C LYS A 392 0.42 15.46 -24.76
N GLU A 393 0.03 16.36 -25.66
CA GLU A 393 -0.88 16.05 -26.75
C GLU A 393 -0.40 14.84 -27.55
N GLY A 394 -1.30 13.90 -27.81
CA GLY A 394 -1.05 12.71 -28.63
C GLY A 394 -0.32 11.53 -27.94
N VAL A 395 0.12 11.64 -26.68
CA VAL A 395 0.86 10.55 -26.01
C VAL A 395 0.01 9.28 -25.89
N LEU A 396 -1.23 9.38 -25.43
CA LEU A 396 -2.11 8.22 -25.28
C LEU A 396 -2.50 7.59 -26.63
N GLN A 397 -2.59 8.40 -27.68
CA GLN A 397 -2.90 7.93 -29.03
C GLN A 397 -1.79 7.03 -29.58
N MET A 398 -0.53 7.26 -29.17
CA MET A 398 0.61 6.45 -29.63
C MET A 398 0.44 4.95 -29.34
N PHE A 399 -0.30 4.57 -28.29
CA PHE A 399 -0.57 3.17 -27.97
C PHE A 399 -1.46 2.47 -29.03
N PHE A 400 -2.31 3.23 -29.72
CA PHE A 400 -3.24 2.70 -30.73
C PHE A 400 -2.72 2.82 -32.17
N VAL A 401 -1.61 3.53 -32.40
CA VAL A 401 -1.09 3.79 -33.77
C VAL A 401 -0.80 2.52 -34.55
N GLU A 402 -0.22 1.48 -33.93
CA GLU A 402 0.02 0.20 -34.60
C GLU A 402 -1.29 -0.43 -35.10
N LEU A 403 -2.31 -0.47 -34.22
CA LEU A 403 -3.62 -1.03 -34.55
C LEU A 403 -4.34 -0.20 -35.61
N ARG A 404 -4.28 1.13 -35.50
CA ARG A 404 -4.85 2.09 -36.46
C ARG A 404 -4.22 1.93 -37.84
N GLN A 405 -2.89 1.95 -37.93
CA GLN A 405 -2.19 1.79 -39.21
C GLN A 405 -2.46 0.41 -39.82
N LEU A 406 -2.54 -0.66 -39.01
CA LEU A 406 -2.90 -1.99 -39.48
C LEU A 406 -4.32 -2.00 -40.07
N LEU A 407 -5.30 -1.43 -39.38
CA LEU A 407 -6.67 -1.34 -39.87
C LEU A 407 -6.77 -0.48 -41.13
N ASP A 408 -6.14 0.69 -41.16
CA ASP A 408 -6.14 1.60 -42.31
C ASP A 408 -5.55 0.93 -43.57
N LEU A 409 -4.49 0.14 -43.43
CA LEU A 409 -3.89 -0.62 -44.53
C LEU A 409 -4.90 -1.60 -45.16
N PHE A 410 -5.67 -2.30 -44.32
CA PHE A 410 -6.67 -3.27 -44.78
C PHE A 410 -7.94 -2.60 -45.32
N MET A 411 -8.37 -1.49 -44.73
CA MET A 411 -9.55 -0.73 -45.18
C MET A 411 -9.31 -0.02 -46.52
N ALA A 412 -8.12 0.57 -46.69
CA ALA A 412 -7.74 1.26 -47.93
C ALA A 412 -7.19 0.32 -49.01
N GLU A 413 -6.90 -0.95 -48.67
CA GLU A 413 -6.21 -1.92 -49.53
C GLU A 413 -4.88 -1.38 -50.11
N ASP A 414 -4.19 -0.52 -49.36
CA ASP A 414 -3.06 0.32 -49.80
C ASP A 414 -1.69 -0.40 -49.73
N TRP A 415 -1.66 -1.63 -50.24
CA TRP A 415 -0.48 -2.51 -50.20
C TRP A 415 0.69 -1.97 -51.02
N SER A 416 0.41 -1.23 -52.10
CA SER A 416 1.46 -0.64 -52.95
C SER A 416 2.31 0.37 -52.17
N THR A 417 1.67 1.24 -51.39
CA THR A 417 2.35 2.22 -50.55
C THR A 417 3.10 1.54 -49.41
N TYR A 418 2.46 0.54 -48.77
CA TYR A 418 3.08 -0.26 -47.71
C TYR A 418 4.42 -0.88 -48.13
N PHE A 419 4.46 -1.59 -49.26
CA PHE A 419 5.69 -2.22 -49.74
C PHE A 419 6.72 -1.22 -50.25
N HIS A 420 6.29 -0.12 -50.89
CA HIS A 420 7.21 0.88 -51.42
C HIS A 420 7.94 1.64 -50.31
N ASP A 421 7.24 1.94 -49.22
CA ASP A 421 7.76 2.72 -48.10
C ASP A 421 8.23 1.86 -46.92
N HIS A 422 8.15 0.54 -47.03
CA HIS A 422 8.62 -0.38 -45.99
C HIS A 422 10.09 -0.12 -45.64
N GLY A 423 10.36 0.10 -44.35
CA GLY A 423 11.71 0.40 -43.83
C GLY A 423 12.14 1.87 -43.95
N LYS A 424 11.33 2.77 -44.55
CA LYS A 424 11.60 4.21 -44.55
C LYS A 424 11.01 4.89 -43.32
N GLU A 425 11.71 5.86 -42.75
CA GLU A 425 11.20 6.66 -41.61
C GLU A 425 9.97 7.49 -41.98
N THR A 426 9.77 7.80 -43.26
CA THR A 426 8.59 8.52 -43.77
C THR A 426 7.41 7.62 -44.09
N SER A 427 7.45 6.34 -43.72
CA SER A 427 6.40 5.37 -44.05
C SER A 427 5.08 5.71 -43.37
N ARG A 428 3.99 5.71 -44.14
CA ARG A 428 2.63 5.89 -43.62
C ARG A 428 2.22 4.78 -42.65
N TYR A 429 2.73 3.57 -42.86
CA TYR A 429 2.40 2.37 -42.09
C TYR A 429 3.62 1.88 -41.27
N LEU A 430 4.43 2.81 -40.79
CA LEU A 430 5.70 2.56 -40.10
C LEU A 430 5.61 1.57 -38.93
N ARG A 431 4.47 1.52 -38.23
CA ARG A 431 4.24 0.67 -37.05
C ARG A 431 3.65 -0.69 -37.40
N VAL A 432 3.26 -0.95 -38.63
CA VAL A 432 2.67 -2.21 -39.04
C VAL A 432 3.75 -3.28 -39.20
N ASN A 433 3.71 -4.32 -38.38
CA ASN A 433 4.62 -5.45 -38.50
C ASN A 433 4.20 -6.35 -39.69
N PRO A 434 5.12 -6.72 -40.61
CA PRO A 434 4.84 -7.64 -41.71
C PRO A 434 4.24 -8.98 -41.28
N SER A 435 4.63 -9.49 -40.11
CA SER A 435 4.11 -10.77 -39.57
C SER A 435 2.65 -10.64 -39.14
N LEU A 436 2.27 -9.52 -38.52
CA LEU A 436 0.88 -9.24 -38.13
C LEU A 436 0.00 -9.02 -39.36
N ALA A 437 0.49 -8.25 -40.33
CA ALA A 437 -0.20 -8.05 -41.61
C ALA A 437 -0.39 -9.36 -42.37
N LEU A 438 0.62 -10.25 -42.38
CA LEU A 438 0.51 -11.57 -42.99
C LEU A 438 -0.58 -12.42 -42.32
N LEU A 439 -0.54 -12.53 -40.99
CA LEU A 439 -1.52 -13.30 -40.23
C LEU A 439 -2.96 -12.81 -40.47
N LEU A 440 -3.18 -11.50 -40.40
CA LEU A 440 -4.50 -10.92 -40.63
C LEU A 440 -4.97 -11.14 -42.08
N LEU A 441 -4.07 -11.00 -43.07
CA LEU A 441 -4.40 -11.24 -44.48
C LEU A 441 -4.77 -12.70 -44.76
N GLU A 442 -4.13 -13.65 -44.09
CA GLU A 442 -4.49 -15.07 -44.18
C GLU A 442 -5.91 -15.30 -43.65
N LYS A 443 -6.26 -14.75 -42.48
CA LYS A 443 -7.61 -14.85 -41.90
C LYS A 443 -8.68 -14.20 -42.80
N VAL A 444 -8.38 -13.04 -43.39
CA VAL A 444 -9.30 -12.35 -44.30
C VAL A 444 -9.54 -13.17 -45.58
N ARG A 445 -8.46 -13.75 -46.13
CA ARG A 445 -8.57 -14.62 -47.31
C ARG A 445 -9.38 -15.89 -47.01
N GLU A 446 -9.25 -16.48 -45.83
CA GLU A 446 -10.04 -17.66 -45.45
C GLU A 446 -11.55 -17.35 -45.35
N ALA A 447 -11.92 -16.17 -44.83
CA ALA A 447 -13.30 -15.71 -44.85
C ALA A 447 -13.84 -15.54 -46.28
N ASP A 448 -13.05 -14.91 -47.16
CA ASP A 448 -13.39 -14.71 -48.58
C ASP A 448 -13.58 -16.05 -49.32
N LYS A 449 -12.81 -17.10 -48.97
CA LYS A 449 -12.98 -18.44 -49.53
C LYS A 449 -14.30 -19.09 -49.12
N LYS A 450 -14.71 -18.95 -47.86
CA LYS A 450 -16.00 -19.48 -47.36
C LYS A 450 -17.20 -18.79 -48.00
N LYS A 451 -17.12 -17.47 -48.20
CA LYS A 451 -18.20 -16.66 -48.79
C LYS A 451 -18.39 -16.91 -50.29
N ASN A 452 -17.30 -17.14 -51.03
CA ASN A 452 -17.29 -17.20 -52.49
C ASN A 452 -17.42 -18.62 -53.09
N ILE A 453 -17.96 -19.61 -52.35
CA ILE A 453 -18.20 -20.96 -52.89
C ILE A 453 -19.23 -20.92 -54.05
N PHE A 454 -20.07 -19.89 -54.12
CA PHE A 454 -21.15 -19.77 -55.12
C PHE A 454 -21.01 -18.61 -56.14
N SER A 455 -19.95 -17.80 -56.12
CA SER A 455 -19.87 -16.53 -56.90
C SER A 455 -18.72 -16.42 -57.90
N SER A 456 -18.16 -17.52 -58.40
CA SER A 456 -16.95 -17.61 -59.25
C SER A 456 -16.94 -16.86 -60.62
N LEU A 457 -17.85 -15.93 -60.86
CA LEU A 457 -18.19 -15.36 -62.17
C LEU A 457 -18.00 -13.84 -62.34
N LYS A 458 -17.47 -13.08 -61.36
CA LYS A 458 -17.20 -11.63 -61.54
C LYS A 458 -15.69 -11.33 -61.67
N GLN A 459 -15.31 -10.62 -62.74
CA GLN A 459 -13.92 -10.22 -63.05
C GLN A 459 -13.24 -9.49 -61.87
N LYS A 460 -13.97 -8.61 -61.19
CA LYS A 460 -13.50 -7.83 -60.04
C LYS A 460 -13.07 -8.72 -58.84
N GLU A 461 -13.72 -9.86 -58.63
CA GLU A 461 -13.35 -10.81 -57.57
C GLU A 461 -12.10 -11.63 -57.93
N ARG A 462 -11.89 -11.92 -59.23
CA ARG A 462 -10.68 -12.59 -59.71
C ARG A 462 -9.45 -11.72 -59.58
N ASP A 463 -9.57 -10.43 -59.90
CA ASP A 463 -8.48 -9.48 -59.80
C ASP A 463 -8.12 -9.21 -58.32
N LYS A 464 -9.12 -9.15 -57.43
CA LYS A 464 -8.91 -9.08 -55.97
C LYS A 464 -8.17 -10.31 -55.43
N LYS A 465 -8.56 -11.53 -55.86
CA LYS A 465 -7.87 -12.77 -55.46
C LYS A 465 -6.42 -12.80 -55.92
N LYS A 466 -6.13 -12.37 -57.16
CA LYS A 466 -4.76 -12.28 -57.67
C LYS A 466 -3.93 -11.26 -56.89
N LEU A 467 -4.49 -10.11 -56.55
CA LEU A 467 -3.83 -9.11 -55.72
C LEU A 467 -3.46 -9.68 -54.35
N GLN A 468 -4.42 -10.29 -53.65
CA GLN A 468 -4.18 -10.94 -52.35
C GLN A 468 -3.08 -12.01 -52.41
N GLU A 469 -3.02 -12.81 -53.48
CA GLU A 469 -1.96 -13.82 -53.65
C GLU A 469 -0.57 -13.21 -53.88
N THR A 470 -0.49 -12.12 -54.64
CA THR A 470 0.77 -11.37 -54.82
C THR A 470 1.23 -10.76 -53.51
N VAL A 471 0.32 -10.09 -52.78
CA VAL A 471 0.60 -9.47 -51.48
C VAL A 471 1.06 -10.52 -50.46
N LEU A 472 0.40 -11.69 -50.39
CA LEU A 472 0.82 -12.78 -49.49
C LEU A 472 2.23 -13.28 -49.80
N LYS A 473 2.59 -13.43 -51.08
CA LYS A 473 3.96 -13.83 -51.47
C LYS A 473 4.98 -12.78 -51.04
N GLN A 474 4.68 -11.50 -51.25
CA GLN A 474 5.56 -10.39 -50.86
C GLN A 474 5.70 -10.28 -49.34
N LEU A 475 4.61 -10.42 -48.57
CA LEU A 475 4.66 -10.44 -47.10
C LEU A 475 5.48 -11.62 -46.57
N ARG A 476 5.31 -12.83 -47.15
CA ARG A 476 6.13 -13.99 -46.76
C ARG A 476 7.61 -13.80 -47.05
N GLN A 477 7.95 -13.09 -48.12
CA GLN A 477 9.35 -12.73 -48.42
C GLN A 477 9.92 -11.68 -47.47
N LEU A 478 9.09 -10.82 -46.88
CA LEU A 478 9.52 -9.83 -45.88
C LEU A 478 9.62 -10.41 -44.47
N VAL A 479 8.89 -11.49 -44.18
CA VAL A 479 8.88 -12.18 -42.88
C VAL A 479 9.95 -13.29 -42.80
N ALA A 480 10.31 -13.89 -43.94
CA ALA A 480 11.40 -14.86 -44.06
C ALA A 480 12.76 -14.19 -43.97
#